data_AF-A0AA43ZT23-F1
#
_entry.id   AF-A0AA43ZT23-F1
#
_cell.length_a   1.000
_cell.length_b   1.000
_cell.length_c   1.000
_cell.angle_alpha   90.00
_cell.angle_beta   90.00
_cell.angle_gamma   90.00
#
_symmetry.space_group_name_H-M   'P 1'
#
loop_
_entity.id
_entity.type
_entity.pdbx_description
1 polymer ?
#
loop_
_entity_poly.entity_id
_entity_poly.type
_entity_poly.pdbx_seq_one_letter_code
_entity_poly.pdbx_strand_id
1 'polypeptide(L)' 'MYRCAKCNEPIRNVNALGLQCEKCGSKIFFKERPNVKKVLKSD' A
#
# COMPACT_ATOMS: atom_id res chain seq x y z
N MET A 1 -4.09 3.95 -1.52
CA MET A 1 -3.00 4.28 -0.58
C MET A 1 -2.05 3.09 -0.50
N TYR A 2 -0.73 3.29 -0.44
CA TYR A 2 0.21 2.21 -0.13
C TYR A 2 0.47 2.19 1.38
N ARG A 3 0.49 1.00 1.97
CA ARG A 3 0.82 0.78 3.39
C ARG A 3 2.11 -0.03 3.49
N CYS A 4 2.97 0.36 4.43
CA CYS A 4 4.17 -0.38 4.81
C CYS A 4 3.80 -1.77 5.35
N ALA A 5 4.39 -2.85 4.83
CA ALA A 5 4.07 -4.21 5.27
C ALA A 5 4.48 -4.53 6.73
N LYS A 6 5.53 -3.86 7.23
CA LYS A 6 6.10 -4.12 8.57
C LYS A 6 5.48 -3.27 9.66
N CYS A 7 5.14 -2.02 9.32
CA CYS A 7 4.74 -0.98 10.25
C CYS A 7 3.31 -0.50 10.03
N ASN A 8 2.63 -0.99 8.98
CA ASN A 8 1.26 -0.66 8.58
C ASN A 8 0.97 0.82 8.34
N GLU A 9 1.99 1.68 8.38
CA GLU A 9 1.80 3.10 8.14
C GLU A 9 1.49 3.42 6.67
N PRO A 10 0.57 4.37 6.43
CA PRO A 10 0.25 4.83 5.09
C PRO A 10 1.38 5.73 4.58
N ILE A 11 1.92 5.38 3.42
CA ILE A 11 2.96 6.17 2.78
C ILE A 11 2.32 7.36 2.08
N ARG A 12 2.76 8.56 2.49
CA ARG A 12 2.36 9.84 1.88
C ARG A 12 3.37 10.31 0.84
N ASN A 13 4.65 9.97 0.98
CA ASN A 13 5.72 10.37 0.06
C ASN A 13 6.05 9.24 -0.92
N VAL A 14 5.54 9.35 -2.15
CA VAL A 14 5.89 8.48 -3.27
C VAL A 14 7.01 9.16 -4.07
N ASN A 15 8.15 9.41 -3.45
CA ASN A 15 9.29 10.00 -4.16
C ASN A 15 9.88 8.93 -5.09
N ALA A 16 10.00 9.26 -6.38
CA ALA A 16 10.32 8.37 -7.48
C ALA A 16 11.73 7.72 -7.42
N LEU A 17 12.53 8.03 -6.41
CA LEU A 17 13.94 7.61 -6.30
C LEU A 17 14.18 6.41 -5.37
N GLY A 18 13.13 5.87 -4.75
CA GLY A 18 13.26 4.68 -3.91
C GLY A 18 12.18 4.68 -2.84
N LEU A 19 11.17 3.84 -3.04
CA LEU A 19 10.10 3.68 -2.07
C LEU A 19 10.67 2.93 -0.86
N GLN A 20 11.00 3.68 0.18
CA GLN A 20 11.50 3.18 1.46
C GLN A 20 10.61 3.75 2.56
N CYS A 21 10.17 2.91 3.49
CA CYS A 21 9.42 3.39 4.63
C CYS A 21 10.33 4.20 5.56
N GLU A 22 9.98 5.46 5.80
CA GLU A 22 10.71 6.40 6.67
C GLU A 22 10.93 5.88 8.10
N LYS A 23 9.98 5.08 8.64
CA LYS A 23 10.07 4.59 10.03
C LYS A 23 10.82 3.29 10.20
N CYS A 24 10.72 2.37 9.25
CA CYS A 24 11.25 1.00 9.44
C CYS A 24 12.21 0.55 8.34
N GLY A 25 12.52 1.41 7.36
CA GLY A 25 13.43 1.12 6.25
C GLY A 25 12.95 0.02 5.30
N SER A 26 11.74 -0.51 5.50
CA SER A 26 11.21 -1.60 4.66
C SER A 26 10.81 -1.10 3.27
N LYS A 27 11.07 -1.95 2.27
CA LYS A 27 10.78 -1.71 0.84
C LYS A 27 9.58 -2.53 0.34
N ILE A 28 8.81 -3.14 1.25
CA ILE A 28 7.65 -3.99 0.95
C ILE A 28 6.37 -3.21 1.30
N PHE A 29 5.47 -3.11 0.32
CA PHE A 29 4.26 -2.29 0.42
C PHE A 29 3.02 -3.03 -0.06
N PHE A 30 1.90 -2.79 0.62
CA PHE A 30 0.59 -3.27 0.21
C PHE A 30 -0.26 -2.13 -0.34
N LYS A 31 -0.90 -2.35 -1.48
CA LYS A 31 -1.90 -1.42 -2.00
C LYS A 31 -3.22 -1.69 -1.29
N GLU A 32 -3.76 -0.67 -0.66
CA GLU A 32 -5.06 -0.75 0.00
C GLU A 32 -6.16 -1.04 -1.01
N ARG A 33 -7.04 -2.00 -0.68
CA ARG A 33 -8.17 -2.35 -1.56
C ARG A 33 -9.09 -1.15 -1.69
N PRO A 34 -9.47 -0.75 -2.92
CA PRO A 34 -10.47 0.29 -3.10
C PRO A 34 -11.82 -0.22 -2.55
N ASN A 35 -12.58 0.67 -1.90
CA ASN A 35 -13.93 0.39 -1.43
C ASN A 35 -14.94 0.44 -2.60
N VAL A 36 -14.65 -0.31 -3.66
CA VAL A 36 -15.52 -0.47 -4.81
C VAL A 36 -16.09 -1.87 -4.74
N LYS A 37 -17.43 -1.95 -4.66
CA LYS A 37 -18.15 -3.23 -4.66
C LYS A 37 -17.82 -3.97 -5.95
N LYS A 38 -17.18 -5.13 -5.82
CA LYS A 38 -17.04 -6.05 -6.95
C LYS A 38 -18.38 -6.75 -7.15
N VAL A 39 -19.02 -6.53 -8.29
CA VAL A 39 -20.19 -7.31 -8.70
C VAL A 39 -19.66 -8.62 -9.27
N LEU A 40 -19.71 -9.69 -8.48
CA LEU A 40 -19.37 -11.04 -8.91
C LEU A 40 -20.66 -11.68 -9.45
N LYS A 41 -20.64 -12.16 -10.70
CA LYS A 41 -21.68 -13.04 -11.22
C LYS A 41 -21.20 -14.47 -10.94
N SER A 42 -22.02 -15.26 -10.26
CA SER A 42 -21.80 -16.70 -10.11
C SER A 42 -22.27 -17.37 -11.41
N ASP A 43 -21.48 -18.32 -11.92
CA ASP A 43 -21.86 -19.20 -13.04
C ASP A 43 -22.78 -20.31 -12.54
#